data_AF-A0A7Y0SQX3-F1
#
_entry.id   AF-A0A7Y0SQX3-F1
#
_cell.length_a   1.000
_cell.length_b   1.000
_cell.length_c   1.000
_cell.angle_alpha   90.00
_cell.angle_beta   90.00
_cell.angle_gamma   90.00
#
_symmetry.space_group_name_H-M   'P 1'
#
loop_
_entity.id
_entity.type
_entity.pdbx_description
1 polymer ?
#
loop_
_entity_poly.entity_id
_entity_poly.type
_entity_poly.pdbx_seq_one_letter_code
_entity_poly.pdbx_strand_id
1 'polypeptide(L)'
;EADKMLDMGFIEAIDKIVDCMPEHVQSLLFSATLSNPVRDLAKNAIIDPEEITIAKHSASKSNIKQWITTVDKDMKSSLLSHLLKENDWSQVLVFIETKHGAAKL
;
A
#
# COMPACT_ATOMS: atom_id res chain seq x y z
N GLU A 1 -9.15 4.06 -2.13
CA GLU A 1 -7.90 3.49 -2.67
C GLU A 1 -8.01 3.38 -4.19
N ALA A 2 -8.13 4.51 -4.87
CA ALA A 2 -8.24 4.53 -6.33
C ALA A 2 -7.02 3.89 -6.99
N ASP A 3 -5.82 4.20 -6.50
CA ASP A 3 -4.57 3.55 -6.87
C ASP A 3 -4.64 2.01 -6.82
N LYS A 4 -5.10 1.44 -5.70
CA LYS A 4 -5.21 -0.02 -5.58
C LYS A 4 -6.24 -0.63 -6.53
N MET A 5 -7.36 0.05 -6.76
CA MET A 5 -8.36 -0.44 -7.72
C MET A 5 -7.78 -0.48 -9.14
N LEU A 6 -6.92 0.48 -9.49
CA LEU A 6 -6.21 0.48 -10.76
C LEU A 6 -5.14 -0.60 -10.83
N ASP A 7 -4.40 -0.84 -9.74
CA ASP A 7 -3.43 -1.95 -9.66
C ASP A 7 -4.12 -3.32 -9.83
N MET A 8 -5.40 -3.43 -9.44
CA MET A 8 -6.23 -4.61 -9.65
C MET A 8 -6.85 -4.70 -11.05
N GLY A 9 -6.64 -3.70 -11.92
CA GLY A 9 -7.16 -3.67 -13.28
C GLY A 9 -8.64 -3.29 -13.39
N PHE A 10 -9.22 -2.63 -12.38
CA PHE A 10 -10.65 -2.31 -12.37
C PHE A 10 -11.06 -1.07 -13.17
N ILE A 11 -10.15 -0.46 -13.94
CA ILE A 11 -10.44 0.80 -14.66
C ILE A 11 -11.71 0.71 -15.52
N GLU A 12 -11.84 -0.33 -16.36
CA GLU A 12 -13.00 -0.50 -17.23
C GLU A 12 -14.31 -0.72 -16.46
N ALA A 13 -14.23 -1.35 -15.28
CA ALA A 13 -15.40 -1.56 -14.44
C ALA A 13 -15.85 -0.26 -13.77
N ILE A 14 -14.89 0.58 -13.37
CA ILE A 14 -15.18 1.88 -12.78
C ILE A 14 -15.83 2.80 -13.82
N ASP A 15 -15.28 2.88 -15.03
CA ASP A 15 -15.83 3.70 -16.10
C ASP A 15 -17.30 3.32 -16.40
N LYS A 16 -17.59 2.02 -16.50
CA LYS A 16 -18.97 1.53 -16.68
C LYS A 16 -19.91 1.93 -15.54
N ILE A 17 -19.43 1.98 -14.30
CA ILE A 17 -20.24 2.38 -13.16
C ILE A 17 -20.52 3.88 -13.24
N VAL A 18 -19.49 4.68 -13.54
CA VAL A 18 -19.61 6.14 -13.71
C VAL A 18 -20.60 6.48 -14.82
N ASP A 19 -20.54 5.78 -15.96
CA ASP A 19 -21.47 5.97 -17.09
C ASP A 19 -22.94 5.68 -16.72
N CYS A 20 -23.17 4.83 -15.70
CA CYS A 20 -24.50 4.51 -15.21
C CYS A 20 -25.00 5.46 -14.12
N MET A 21 -24.17 6.41 -13.67
CA MET A 21 -24.55 7.33 -12.59
C MET A 21 -25.44 8.47 -13.10
N PRO A 22 -26.34 9.01 -12.25
CA PRO A 22 -27.09 10.22 -12.57
C PRO A 22 -26.16 11.41 -12.85
N GLU A 23 -26.57 12.33 -13.72
CA GLU A 23 -25.78 13.51 -14.12
C GLU A 23 -25.45 14.44 -12.94
N HIS A 24 -26.27 14.44 -11.89
CA HIS A 24 -26.12 15.31 -10.73
C HIS A 24 -25.83 14.50 -9.46
N VAL A 25 -24.55 14.21 -9.25
CA VAL A 25 -24.05 13.54 -8.05
C VAL A 25 -22.79 14.23 -7.56
N GLN A 26 -22.57 14.20 -6.25
CA GLN A 26 -21.30 14.59 -5.67
C GLN A 26 -20.39 13.37 -5.62
N SER A 27 -19.26 13.43 -6.33
CA SER A 27 -18.25 12.36 -6.36
C SER A 27 -17.02 12.77 -5.57
N LEU A 28 -16.49 11.84 -4.78
CA LEU A 28 -15.24 12.01 -4.04
C LEU A 28 -14.29 10.86 -4.38
N LEU A 29 -13.07 11.18 -4.80
CA LEU A 29 -12.04 10.19 -5.09
C LEU A 29 -10.94 10.27 -4.02
N PHE A 30 -10.67 9.14 -3.37
CA PHE A 30 -9.63 9.00 -2.37
C PHE A 30 -8.52 8.07 -2.85
N SER A 31 -7.30 8.58 -2.91
CA SER A 31 -6.10 7.84 -3.30
C SER A 31 -4.92 8.16 -2.38
N ALA A 32 -4.10 7.16 -2.07
CA ALA A 32 -2.86 7.37 -1.30
C ALA A 32 -1.70 7.84 -2.21
N THR A 33 -1.83 7.58 -3.51
CA THR A 33 -0.89 8.02 -4.55
C THR A 33 -1.61 8.72 -5.70
N LEU A 34 -0.97 9.72 -6.29
CA LEU A 34 -1.48 10.47 -7.44
C LEU A 34 -0.68 10.12 -8.70
N SER A 35 -0.75 8.84 -9.11
CA SER A 35 -0.21 8.39 -10.39
C SER A 35 -1.04 8.97 -11.56
N ASN A 36 -0.48 9.00 -12.77
CA ASN A 36 -1.21 9.49 -13.95
C ASN A 36 -2.55 8.78 -14.15
N PRO A 37 -2.65 7.42 -14.05
CA PRO A 37 -3.93 6.73 -14.16
C PRO A 37 -4.99 7.18 -13.14
N VAL A 38 -4.59 7.51 -11.91
CA VAL A 38 -5.51 8.03 -10.89
C VAL A 38 -6.01 9.43 -11.28
N ARG A 39 -5.13 10.28 -11.81
CA ARG A 39 -5.49 11.62 -12.28
C ARG A 39 -6.45 11.55 -13.47
N ASP A 40 -6.22 10.63 -14.39
CA ASP A 40 -7.09 10.43 -15.56
C ASP A 40 -8.47 9.91 -15.13
N LEU A 41 -8.51 8.97 -14.19
CA LEU A 41 -9.76 8.51 -13.58
C LEU A 41 -10.52 9.67 -12.92
N ALA A 42 -9.83 10.53 -12.15
CA ALA A 42 -10.48 11.67 -11.49
C ALA A 42 -11.10 12.65 -12.49
N LYS A 43 -10.43 12.92 -13.63
CA LYS A 43 -10.93 13.80 -14.68
C LYS A 43 -12.18 13.25 -15.38
N ASN A 44 -12.26 11.93 -15.54
CA ASN A 44 -13.39 11.28 -16.19
C ASN A 44 -14.58 11.09 -15.24
N ALA A 45 -14.30 10.79 -13.97
CA ALA A 45 -15.32 10.42 -12.99
C ALA A 45 -15.89 11.60 -12.18
N ILE A 46 -15.23 12.76 -12.19
CA ILE A 46 -15.63 13.93 -11.40
C ILE A 46 -15.67 15.16 -12.29
N ILE A 47 -16.82 15.82 -12.30
CA ILE A 47 -17.02 17.11 -12.97
C ILE A 47 -16.36 18.20 -12.13
N ASP A 48 -15.42 18.95 -12.73
CA ASP A 48 -14.69 20.06 -12.12
C ASP A 48 -14.06 19.74 -10.73
N PRO A 49 -13.09 18.80 -10.67
CA PRO A 49 -12.57 18.32 -9.40
C PRO A 49 -11.61 19.32 -8.73
N GLU A 50 -11.84 19.57 -7.45
CA GLU A 50 -10.88 20.23 -6.57
C GLU A 50 -9.88 19.22 -6.00
N GLU A 51 -8.58 19.42 -6.26
CA GLU A 51 -7.51 18.53 -5.77
C GLU A 51 -7.00 18.99 -4.39
N ILE A 52 -7.36 18.22 -3.36
CA ILE A 52 -6.83 18.43 -2.01
C ILE A 52 -5.69 17.44 -1.76
N THR A 53 -4.45 17.93 -1.87
CA THR A 53 -3.26 17.14 -1.51
C THR A 53 -2.81 17.50 -0.10
N ILE A 54 -2.88 16.53 0.80
CA ILE A 54 -2.19 16.63 2.09
C ILE A 54 -0.72 16.33 1.80
N ALA A 55 0.15 17.34 1.94
CA ALA A 55 1.59 17.13 1.85
C ALA A 55 1.95 15.95 2.77
N LYS A 56 2.53 14.88 2.21
CA LYS A 56 3.10 13.81 3.04
C LYS A 56 4.00 14.51 4.03
N HIS A 57 3.72 14.39 5.32
CA HIS A 57 4.62 14.84 6.36
C HIS A 57 6.00 14.33 5.95
N SER A 58 6.87 15.26 5.57
CA SER A 58 8.18 14.97 5.02
C SER A 58 8.88 14.02 5.98
N ALA A 59 9.19 12.82 5.49
CA ALA A 59 9.98 11.79 6.16
C ALA A 59 9.38 11.11 7.41
N SER A 60 8.45 10.17 7.21
CA SER A 60 8.38 8.98 8.09
C SER A 60 9.64 8.10 7.99
N LYS A 61 10.60 8.43 7.10
CA LYS A 61 11.87 7.70 6.95
C LYS A 61 12.94 8.02 8.00
N SER A 62 12.88 9.15 8.72
CA SER A 62 13.97 9.50 9.64
C SER A 62 14.06 8.59 10.86
N ASN A 63 12.95 7.95 11.26
CA ASN A 63 12.87 7.19 12.50
C ASN A 63 12.90 5.66 12.28
N ILE A 64 13.04 5.18 11.04
CA ILE A 64 13.12 3.75 10.73
C ILE A 64 14.57 3.38 10.45
N LYS A 65 15.21 2.70 11.40
CA LYS A 65 16.52 2.07 11.20
C LYS A 65 16.33 0.84 10.32
N GLN A 66 17.07 0.75 9.22
CA GLN A 66 17.01 -0.36 8.26
C GLN A 66 18.41 -0.94 8.08
N TRP A 67 18.53 -2.27 8.04
CA TRP A 67 19.77 -2.98 7.78
C TRP A 67 19.48 -4.30 7.08
N ILE A 68 20.53 -4.92 6.54
CA ILE A 68 20.46 -6.18 5.82
C ILE A 68 21.46 -7.13 6.49
N THR A 69 21.01 -8.36 6.77
CA THR A 69 21.87 -9.43 7.27
C THR A 69 21.84 -10.59 6.27
N THR A 70 23.01 -10.97 5.76
CA THR A 70 23.17 -12.14 4.90
C THR A 70 23.27 -13.40 5.75
N VAL A 71 22.52 -14.43 5.40
CA VAL A 71 22.50 -15.71 6.11
C VAL A 71 22.03 -16.81 5.15
N ASP A 72 22.48 -18.04 5.39
CA ASP A 72 21.99 -19.20 4.65
C ASP A 72 20.49 -19.41 4.89
N LYS A 73 19.80 -19.96 3.88
CA LYS A 73 18.32 -20.01 3.85
C LYS A 73 17.74 -20.81 5.02
N ASP A 74 18.39 -21.89 5.40
CA ASP A 74 18.07 -22.78 6.50
C ASP A 74 18.32 -22.15 7.88
N MET A 75 19.19 -21.14 7.95
CA MET A 75 19.59 -20.48 9.20
C MET A 75 18.75 -19.22 9.53
N LYS A 76 17.83 -18.81 8.65
CA LYS A 76 16.97 -17.62 8.87
C LYS A 76 16.16 -17.67 10.16
N SER A 77 15.58 -18.82 10.52
CA SER A 77 14.78 -18.98 11.74
C SER A 77 15.63 -18.87 13.01
N SER A 78 16.83 -19.46 12.97
CA SER A 78 17.81 -19.37 14.06
C SER A 78 18.29 -17.95 14.26
N LEU A 79 18.59 -17.23 13.17
CA LEU A 79 18.98 -15.82 13.21
C LEU A 79 17.86 -14.95 13.78
N LEU A 80 16.61 -15.14 13.34
CA LEU A 80 15.47 -14.41 13.88
C LEU A 80 15.36 -14.63 15.39
N SER A 81 15.43 -15.89 15.85
CA SER A 81 15.38 -16.22 17.27
C SER A 81 16.50 -15.57 18.08
N HIS A 82 17.69 -15.47 17.50
CA HIS A 82 18.82 -14.78 18.11
C HIS A 82 18.56 -13.27 18.22
N LEU A 83 18.12 -12.62 17.14
CA LEU A 83 17.82 -11.19 17.12
C LEU A 83 16.70 -10.81 18.10
N LEU A 84 15.64 -11.62 18.18
CA LEU A 84 14.54 -11.41 19.13
C LEU A 84 15.04 -11.39 20.59
N LYS A 85 15.94 -12.31 20.93
CA LYS A 85 16.51 -12.43 22.29
C LYS A 85 17.52 -11.34 22.59
N GLU A 86 18.43 -11.06 21.66
CA GLU A 86 19.52 -10.10 21.85
C GLU A 86 18.99 -8.67 21.98
N ASN A 87 17.97 -8.33 21.19
CA ASN A 87 17.41 -6.98 21.18
C ASN A 87 16.20 -6.80 22.11
N ASP A 88 15.76 -7.86 22.80
CA ASP A 88 14.63 -7.88 23.73
C ASP A 88 13.36 -7.20 23.19
N TRP A 89 12.99 -7.54 21.95
CA TRP A 89 11.82 -6.93 21.30
C TRP A 89 10.52 -7.51 21.83
N SER A 90 9.68 -6.66 22.43
CA SER A 90 8.40 -7.06 23.04
C SER A 90 7.30 -7.39 22.01
N GLN A 91 7.31 -6.74 20.84
CA GLN A 91 6.34 -6.96 19.79
C GLN A 91 7.00 -6.84 18.42
N VAL A 92 6.86 -7.89 17.60
CA VAL A 92 7.54 -7.99 16.30
C VAL A 92 6.57 -8.50 15.25
N LEU A 93 6.57 -7.85 14.09
CA LEU A 93 5.84 -8.28 12.90
C LEU A 93 6.83 -8.82 11.87
N VAL A 94 6.70 -10.11 11.55
CA VAL A 94 7.57 -10.80 10.60
C VAL A 94 6.79 -11.07 9.31
N PHE A 95 7.28 -10.55 8.19
CA PHE A 95 6.72 -10.82 6.88
C PHE A 95 7.44 -11.98 6.21
N ILE A 96 6.68 -12.97 5.73
CA ILE A 96 7.19 -14.11 4.97
C ILE A 96 6.39 -14.21 3.67
N GLU A 97 7.07 -14.59 2.60
CA GLU A 97 6.50 -14.69 1.25
C GLU A 97 5.36 -15.69 1.13
N THR A 98 5.41 -16.83 1.83
CA THR A 98 4.42 -17.91 1.70
C THR A 98 3.73 -18.23 3.01
N LYS A 99 2.42 -18.53 2.93
CA LYS A 99 1.61 -18.99 4.06
C LYS A 99 2.19 -20.24 4.73
N HIS A 100 2.65 -21.21 3.93
CA HIS A 100 3.25 -22.43 4.47
C HIS A 100 4.54 -22.12 5.24
N GLY A 101 5.37 -21.19 4.73
CA GLY A 101 6.56 -20.70 5.45
C GLY A 101 6.21 -20.04 6.78
N ALA A 102 5.15 -19.22 6.81
CA ALA A 102 4.67 -18.56 8.03
C ALA A 102 4.15 -19.55 9.09
N ALA A 103 3.48 -20.63 8.68
CA ALA A 103 3.01 -21.65 9.62
C ALA A 103 4.15 -22.54 10.19
N LYS A 104 5.29 -22.59 9.51
CA LYS A 104 6.45 -23.40 9.90
C LYS A 104 7.48 -22.63 10.74
N LEU A 105 7.51 -21.30 10.61
CA LEU A 105 8.41 -20.42 11.37
C LEU A 105 8.04 -20.41 12.85
#